data_AF-A0A520BDF0-F1
#
_entry.id   AF-A0A520BDF0-F1
#
_cell.length_a   1.000
_cell.length_b   1.000
_cell.length_c   1.000
_cell.angle_alpha   90.00
_cell.angle_beta   90.00
_cell.angle_gamma   90.00
#
_symmetry.space_group_name_H-M   'P 1'
#
loop_
_entity.id
_entity.type
_entity.pdbx_description
1 polymer ?
#
loop_
_entity_poly.entity_id
_entity_poly.type
_entity_poly.pdbx_seq_one_letter_code
_entity_poly.pdbx_strand_id
1 'polypeptide(L)' 'MLHNDTLDTILENIEHKSLTSKDLVTDQDVRWCPGCGDYSILKQVQTVVPQLNIPREKMVFVSG' A
#
# COMPACT_ATOMS: atom_id res chain seq x y z
N MET A 1 -6.94 24.83 -26.93
CA MET A 1 -5.71 24.28 -26.31
C MET A 1 -5.84 24.21 -24.78
N LEU A 2 -7.00 23.84 -24.20
CA LEU A 2 -7.17 23.69 -22.73
C LEU A 2 -8.45 22.89 -22.33
N HIS A 3 -8.82 21.80 -23.01
CA HIS A 3 -10.09 21.10 -22.71
C HIS A 3 -10.00 19.56 -22.61
N ASN A 4 -8.80 18.99 -22.37
CA ASN A 4 -8.66 17.54 -22.20
C ASN A 4 -7.91 17.10 -20.93
N ASP A 5 -7.25 18.01 -20.22
CA ASP A 5 -6.45 17.68 -19.02
C ASP A 5 -7.28 17.11 -17.87
N THR A 6 -8.55 17.51 -17.75
CA THR A 6 -9.46 16.99 -16.72
C THR A 6 -9.93 15.58 -17.01
N LEU A 7 -10.11 15.21 -18.28
CA LEU A 7 -10.51 13.84 -18.66
C LEU A 7 -9.34 12.87 -18.49
N ASP A 8 -8.13 13.30 -18.84
CA ASP A 8 -6.92 12.49 -18.64
C ASP A 8 -6.65 12.26 -17.13
N THR A 9 -6.87 13.28 -16.29
CA THR A 9 -6.81 13.16 -14.83
C THR A 9 -7.89 12.22 -14.26
N ILE A 10 -9.10 12.23 -14.83
CA ILE A 10 -10.18 11.32 -14.40
C ILE A 10 -9.89 9.88 -14.79
N LEU A 11 -9.35 9.64 -15.98
CA LEU A 11 -9.01 8.31 -16.47
C LEU A 11 -7.81 7.69 -15.73
N GLU A 12 -6.78 8.48 -15.39
CA GLU A 12 -5.64 8.00 -14.60
C GLU A 12 -6.05 7.56 -13.18
N ASN A 13 -7.02 8.23 -12.57
CA ASN A 13 -7.51 7.89 -11.22
C ASN A 13 -8.33 6.58 -11.16
N ILE A 14 -8.78 6.04 -12.30
CA ILE A 14 -9.69 4.88 -12.35
C ILE A 14 -8.92 3.55 -12.51
N GLU A 15 -7.66 3.56 -12.98
CA GLU A 15 -6.94 2.34 -13.36
C GLU A 15 -5.68 2.07 -12.51
N HIS A 16 -5.79 2.12 -11.18
CA HIS A 16 -4.69 1.65 -10.32
C HIS A 16 -4.86 0.17 -9.98
N LYS A 17 -3.77 -0.60 -10.18
CA LYS A 17 -3.69 -2.03 -9.85
C LYS A 17 -4.02 -2.24 -8.36
N SER A 18 -5.04 -3.07 -8.09
CA SER A 18 -5.34 -3.52 -6.73
C SER A 18 -4.11 -4.20 -6.12
N LEU A 19 -3.68 -3.70 -4.96
CA LEU A 19 -2.55 -4.26 -4.22
C LEU A 19 -2.94 -5.60 -3.60
N THR A 20 -1.96 -6.49 -3.46
CA THR A 20 -2.10 -7.73 -2.69
C THR A 20 -1.24 -7.66 -1.44
N SER A 21 -1.48 -8.54 -0.48
CA SER A 21 -0.61 -8.61 0.71
C SER A 21 0.85 -8.87 0.37
N LYS A 22 1.14 -9.58 -0.73
CA LYS A 22 2.52 -9.85 -1.16
C LYS A 22 3.23 -8.58 -1.63
N ASP A 23 2.51 -7.62 -2.20
CA ASP A 23 3.06 -6.35 -2.67
C ASP A 23 3.47 -5.42 -1.51
N LEU A 24 3.04 -5.73 -0.28
CA LEU A 24 3.36 -5.00 0.95
C LEU A 24 4.38 -5.72 1.84
N VAL A 25 4.88 -6.89 1.42
CA VAL A 25 5.96 -7.60 2.12
C VAL A 25 7.31 -7.01 1.68
N THR A 26 8.17 -6.70 2.65
CA THR A 26 9.55 -6.29 2.39
C THR A 26 10.45 -7.51 2.26
N ASP A 27 11.49 -7.38 1.45
CA ASP A 27 12.63 -8.28 1.34
C ASP A 27 13.58 -8.23 2.54
N GLN A 28 13.38 -7.28 3.46
CA GLN A 28 14.17 -7.20 4.69
C GLN A 28 13.70 -8.23 5.72
N ASP A 29 14.67 -8.89 6.34
CA ASP A 29 14.40 -9.82 7.44
C ASP A 29 13.91 -9.08 8.69
N VAL A 30 12.79 -9.56 9.24
CA VAL A 30 12.21 -9.03 10.47
C VAL A 30 13.01 -9.50 11.68
N ARG A 31 13.74 -8.58 12.32
CA ARG A 31 14.61 -8.84 13.48
C ARG A 31 13.91 -8.68 14.83
N TRP A 32 12.67 -9.14 14.94
CA TRP A 32 11.94 -9.16 16.21
C TRP A 32 12.20 -10.45 16.99
N CYS A 33 11.96 -10.41 18.30
CA CYS A 33 12.09 -11.57 19.16
C CYS A 33 11.04 -12.63 18.77
N PRO A 34 11.35 -13.94 18.80
CA PRO A 34 10.36 -14.98 18.52
C PRO A 34 9.17 -14.87 19.49
N GLY A 35 7.95 -14.83 18.95
CA GLY A 35 6.73 -14.63 19.73
C GLY A 35 6.36 -13.17 20.02
N CYS A 36 7.12 -12.20 19.50
CA CYS A 36 6.76 -10.78 19.61
C CYS A 36 5.39 -10.50 18.95
N GLY A 37 4.54 -9.71 19.63
CA GLY A 37 3.23 -9.31 19.12
C GLY A 37 3.30 -8.48 17.84
N ASP A 38 4.43 -7.82 17.57
CA ASP A 38 4.64 -6.99 16.39
C ASP A 38 4.50 -7.77 15.09
N TYR A 39 4.81 -9.08 15.09
CA TYR A 39 4.55 -9.97 13.95
C TYR A 39 3.07 -9.98 13.55
N SER A 40 2.17 -9.94 14.53
CA SER A 40 0.73 -9.91 14.30
C SER A 40 0.29 -8.55 13.74
N ILE A 41 0.87 -7.46 14.24
CA ILE A 41 0.62 -6.11 13.74
C ILE A 41 1.06 -5.98 12.28
N LEU A 42 2.28 -6.41 11.96
CA LEU A 42 2.81 -6.40 10.59
C LEU A 42 1.91 -7.18 9.63
N LYS A 43 1.50 -8.39 10.03
CA LYS A 43 0.63 -9.23 9.20
C LYS A 43 -0.72 -8.58 8.94
N GLN A 44 -1.32 -7.96 9.96
CA GLN A 44 -2.59 -7.26 9.81
C GLN A 44 -2.47 -6.06 8.88
N VAL A 45 -1.41 -5.24 9.00
CA VAL A 45 -1.16 -4.12 8.09
C VAL A 45 -1.08 -4.61 6.64
N GLN A 46 -0.31 -5.67 6.37
CA GLN A 46 -0.19 -6.26 5.03
C GLN A 46 -1.50 -6.84 4.48
N THR A 47 -2.43 -7.26 5.33
CA THR A 47 -3.71 -7.85 4.90
C THR A 47 -4.83 -6.82 4.77
N VAL A 48 -4.87 -5.80 5.61
CA VAL A 48 -5.95 -4.80 5.66
C VAL A 48 -5.68 -3.64 4.69
N VAL A 49 -4.46 -3.13 4.61
CA VAL A 49 -4.14 -1.96 3.76
C VAL A 49 -4.51 -2.16 2.29
N PRO A 50 -4.30 -3.33 1.66
CA PRO A 50 -4.71 -3.55 0.27
C PRO A 50 -6.23 -3.45 0.06
N GLN A 51 -7.04 -3.71 1.10
CA GLN A 51 -8.50 -3.64 1.03
C GLN A 51 -9.02 -2.20 0.95
N LEU A 52 -8.19 -1.22 1.31
CA LEU A 52 -8.54 0.21 1.24
C LEU A 52 -8.52 0.75 -0.20
N ASN A 53 -8.00 -0.02 -1.16
CA ASN A 53 -7.89 0.36 -2.57
C ASN A 53 -7.18 1.71 -2.81
N ILE A 54 -6.16 2.00 -1.99
CA ILE A 54 -5.30 3.18 -2.12
C ILE A 54 -4.06 2.77 -2.93
N PRO A 55 -3.67 3.54 -3.96
CA PRO A 55 -2.48 3.24 -4.75
C PRO A 55 -1.20 3.41 -3.93
N ARG A 56 -0.17 2.61 -4.24
CA ARG A 56 1.06 2.49 -3.42
C ARG A 56 1.83 3.81 -3.33
N GLU A 57 1.81 4.60 -4.39
CA GLU A 57 2.44 5.91 -4.49
C GLU A 57 1.78 6.99 -3.61
N LYS A 58 0.56 6.75 -3.11
CA LYS A 58 -0.17 7.66 -2.21
C LYS A 58 -0.14 7.20 -0.74
N MET A 59 0.64 6.18 -0.39
CA MET A 59 0.76 5.66 0.97
C MET A 59 2.21 5.71 1.47
N VAL A 60 2.39 6.11 2.74
CA VAL A 60 3.69 6.15 3.41
C VAL A 60 3.54 5.63 4.84
N PHE A 61 4.49 4.79 5.27
CA PHE A 61 4.60 4.35 6.66
C PHE A 61 5.82 5.02 7.28
N VAL A 62 5.61 5.78 8.35
CA VAL A 62 6.67 6.48 9.08
C VAL A 62 6.69 5.95 10.51
N SER A 63 7.86 5.52 10.97
CA SER A 63 8.12 5.11 12.35
C SER A 63 9.19 6.01 12.96
N GLY A 64 9.15 6.16 14.28
CA GLY A 64 10.14 6.92 15.06
C GLY A 64 11.34 6.09 15.51
#